data_AF-J3CLP9-F1
#
_entry.id   AF-J3CLP9-F1
#
_cell.length_a   1.000
_cell.length_b   1.000
_cell.length_c   1.000
_cell.angle_alpha   90.00
_cell.angle_beta   90.00
_cell.angle_gamma   90.00
#
_symmetry.space_group_name_H-M   'P 1'
#
loop_
_entity.id
_entity.type
_entity.pdbx_description
1 polymer ?
#
loop_
_entity_poly.entity_id
_entity_poly.type
_entity_poly.pdbx_seq_one_letter_code
_entity_poly.pdbx_strand_id
1 'polypeptide(L)'
;MKNLFPVLSLLFIICLGNTAQAQKISDGQTIDVNGMSVTFNILNKESVQAGGKTFDRYKVAASVKNTSNTSYNIRLSSYPQIVNNIGLVELDCMNATGAKLTSKKIQLKMKAQMINVTYSAYDKSGKFVNNVIPVTGSYYFDAGDTISDDAIFIVPQGEKPDVSVRSLK
;
A
#
# COMPACT_ATOMS: atom_id res chain seq x y z
N MET A 1 -47.14 0.58 28.28
CA MET A 1 -46.09 0.10 27.35
C MET A 1 -46.28 0.78 25.99
N LYS A 2 -45.83 2.02 25.78
CA LYS A 2 -46.02 2.75 24.50
C LYS A 2 -44.76 3.39 23.91
N ASN A 3 -43.62 3.32 24.60
CA ASN A 3 -42.39 4.03 24.21
C ASN A 3 -41.19 3.10 23.92
N LEU A 4 -41.42 1.80 23.71
CA LEU A 4 -40.31 0.84 23.50
C LEU A 4 -39.79 0.82 22.04
N PHE A 5 -40.64 1.20 21.08
CA PHE A 5 -40.31 1.19 19.66
C PHE A 5 -39.20 2.18 19.22
N PRO A 6 -39.15 3.45 19.69
CA PRO A 6 -38.09 4.37 19.25
C PRO A 6 -36.71 4.01 19.81
N VAL A 7 -36.64 3.33 20.95
CA VAL A 7 -35.37 2.89 21.56
C VAL A 7 -34.76 1.73 20.78
N LEU A 8 -35.58 0.80 20.27
CA LEU A 8 -35.11 -0.34 19.48
C LEU A 8 -34.59 0.10 18.10
N SER A 9 -35.17 1.16 17.52
CA SER A 9 -34.72 1.72 16.23
C SER A 9 -33.36 2.44 16.35
N LEU A 10 -33.06 3.06 17.49
CA LEU A 10 -31.77 3.72 17.74
C LEU A 10 -30.62 2.71 17.90
N LEU A 11 -30.87 1.55 18.53
CA LEU A 11 -29.90 0.47 18.68
C LEU A 11 -29.52 -0.20 17.33
N PHE A 12 -30.46 -0.25 16.38
CA PHE A 12 -30.20 -0.84 15.06
C PHE A 12 -29.29 0.06 14.18
N ILE A 13 -29.36 1.38 14.37
CA ILE A 13 -28.53 2.35 13.61
C ILE A 13 -27.07 2.32 14.09
N ILE A 14 -26.82 2.02 15.36
CA ILE A 14 -25.46 1.95 15.93
C ILE A 14 -24.70 0.69 15.46
N CYS A 15 -25.40 -0.41 15.16
CA CYS A 15 -24.77 -1.64 14.63
C CYS A 15 -24.37 -1.56 13.14
N LEU A 16 -24.81 -0.53 12.40
CA LEU A 16 -24.47 -0.33 10.98
C LEU A 16 -23.24 0.56 10.78
N GLY A 17 -22.53 0.90 11.86
CA GLY A 17 -21.21 1.53 11.79
C GLY A 17 -20.19 0.56 11.18
N ASN A 18 -20.15 0.48 9.85
CA ASN A 18 -19.16 -0.26 9.09
C ASN A 18 -17.77 0.16 9.54
N THR A 19 -17.14 -0.70 10.31
CA THR A 19 -15.75 -0.51 10.68
C THR A 19 -14.90 -0.99 9.52
N ALA A 20 -14.09 -0.09 8.96
CA ALA A 20 -12.95 -0.46 8.13
C ALA A 20 -11.95 -1.21 9.02
N GLN A 21 -12.21 -2.50 9.25
CA GLN A 21 -11.36 -3.36 10.06
C GLN A 21 -10.23 -3.88 9.18
N ALA A 22 -9.01 -3.80 9.71
CA ALA A 22 -7.90 -4.52 9.13
C ALA A 22 -8.24 -6.03 9.14
N GLN A 23 -8.05 -6.69 8.01
CA GLN A 23 -8.33 -8.12 7.85
C GLN A 23 -7.03 -8.91 7.95
N LYS A 24 -7.05 -10.07 8.60
CA LYS A 24 -5.88 -10.96 8.63
C LYS A 24 -5.68 -11.60 7.26
N ILE A 25 -4.42 -11.73 6.85
CA ILE A 25 -4.04 -12.37 5.59
C ILE A 25 -2.86 -13.32 5.82
N SER A 26 -2.98 -14.54 5.31
CA SER A 26 -1.97 -15.58 5.43
C SER A 26 -1.18 -15.74 4.13
N ASP A 27 -0.07 -16.47 4.20
CA ASP A 27 0.73 -16.83 3.04
C ASP A 27 -0.09 -17.58 1.97
N GLY A 28 0.02 -17.15 0.70
CA GLY A 28 -0.74 -17.67 -0.43
C GLY A 28 -2.20 -17.20 -0.49
N GLN A 29 -2.66 -16.43 0.48
CA GLN A 29 -4.05 -15.99 0.54
C GLN A 29 -4.29 -14.77 -0.34
N THR A 30 -5.48 -14.71 -0.94
CA THR A 30 -6.02 -13.52 -1.59
C THR A 30 -7.33 -13.13 -0.91
N ILE A 31 -7.50 -11.85 -0.60
CA ILE A 31 -8.74 -11.31 0.00
C ILE A 31 -9.22 -10.07 -0.76
N ASP A 32 -10.53 -9.81 -0.72
CA ASP A 32 -11.10 -8.58 -1.26
C ASP A 32 -11.18 -7.48 -0.18
N VAL A 33 -10.65 -6.31 -0.52
CA VAL A 33 -10.66 -5.12 0.33
C VAL A 33 -11.18 -3.96 -0.51
N ASN A 34 -12.47 -3.62 -0.36
CA ASN A 34 -13.13 -2.52 -1.07
C ASN A 34 -13.02 -2.61 -2.61
N GLY A 35 -13.21 -3.79 -3.21
CA GLY A 35 -13.07 -3.97 -4.66
C GLY A 35 -11.62 -3.95 -5.14
N MET A 36 -10.69 -4.23 -4.23
CA MET A 36 -9.29 -4.50 -4.51
C MET A 36 -8.94 -5.89 -4.02
N SER A 37 -8.50 -6.75 -4.93
CA SER A 37 -8.04 -8.10 -4.61
C SER A 37 -6.58 -8.04 -4.17
N VAL A 38 -6.32 -8.27 -2.88
CA VAL A 38 -4.98 -8.23 -2.27
C VAL A 38 -4.47 -9.64 -2.03
N THR A 39 -3.28 -9.94 -2.53
CA THR A 39 -2.58 -11.21 -2.35
C THR A 39 -1.30 -10.99 -1.54
N PHE A 40 -0.99 -11.92 -0.63
CA PHE A 40 0.25 -11.92 0.15
C PHE A 40 0.96 -13.27 0.04
N ASN A 41 2.28 -13.24 -0.16
CA ASN A 41 3.10 -14.44 -0.28
C ASN A 41 4.41 -14.30 0.50
N ILE A 42 4.84 -15.40 1.11
CA ILE A 42 6.19 -15.59 1.62
C ILE A 42 7.03 -16.21 0.49
N LEU A 43 8.04 -15.47 0.04
CA LEU A 43 8.93 -15.89 -1.04
C LEU A 43 10.13 -16.69 -0.55
N ASN A 44 10.65 -16.37 0.62
CA ASN A 44 11.80 -17.05 1.21
C ASN A 44 11.79 -16.92 2.74
N LYS A 45 12.42 -17.88 3.43
CA LYS A 45 12.70 -17.87 4.87
C LYS A 45 14.17 -18.18 5.13
N GLU A 46 14.80 -17.37 5.98
CA GLU A 46 16.17 -17.56 6.47
C GLU A 46 16.20 -17.35 7.98
N SER A 47 17.13 -17.99 8.69
CA SER A 47 17.40 -17.65 10.09
C SER A 47 18.67 -16.80 10.18
N VAL A 48 18.61 -15.69 10.92
CA VAL A 48 19.69 -14.71 11.03
C VAL A 48 20.01 -14.41 12.48
N GLN A 49 21.28 -14.18 12.80
CA GLN A 49 21.71 -13.74 14.12
C GLN A 49 21.98 -12.23 14.15
N ALA A 50 21.55 -11.56 15.22
CA ALA A 50 21.70 -10.13 15.44
C ALA A 50 21.80 -9.83 16.94
N GLY A 51 22.92 -9.24 17.37
CA GLY A 51 23.10 -8.85 18.77
C GLY A 51 22.97 -10.04 19.75
N GLY A 52 23.47 -11.21 19.37
CA GLY A 52 23.40 -12.43 20.18
C GLY A 52 22.02 -13.11 20.22
N LYS A 53 21.01 -12.58 19.51
CA LYS A 53 19.69 -13.19 19.36
C LYS A 53 19.50 -13.73 17.95
N THR A 54 18.81 -14.86 17.83
CA THR A 54 18.41 -15.44 16.54
C THR A 54 17.02 -14.97 16.18
N PHE A 55 16.80 -14.69 14.91
CA PHE A 55 15.53 -14.26 14.33
C PHE A 55 15.25 -15.03 13.05
N ASP A 56 13.97 -15.10 12.67
CA ASP A 56 13.58 -15.57 11.35
C ASP A 56 13.32 -14.36 10.44
N ARG A 57 13.98 -14.35 9.29
CA ARG A 57 13.89 -13.34 8.24
C ARG A 57 13.08 -13.91 7.08
N TYR A 58 12.01 -13.20 6.72
CA TYR A 58 11.12 -13.56 5.63
C TYR A 58 11.22 -12.54 4.51
N LYS A 59 11.53 -12.98 3.29
CA LYS A 59 11.27 -12.18 2.09
C LYS A 59 9.80 -12.40 1.72
N VAL A 60 9.03 -11.33 1.64
CA VAL A 60 7.59 -11.37 1.39
C VAL A 60 7.25 -10.50 0.19
N ALA A 61 6.16 -10.83 -0.50
CA ALA A 61 5.61 -10.01 -1.57
C ALA A 61 4.11 -9.82 -1.37
N ALA A 62 3.63 -8.65 -1.74
CA ALA A 62 2.21 -8.35 -1.78
C ALA A 62 1.83 -7.79 -3.15
N SER A 63 0.61 -8.09 -3.59
CA SER A 63 0.04 -7.49 -4.79
C SER A 63 -1.40 -7.06 -4.56
N VAL A 64 -1.82 -6.01 -5.25
CA VAL A 64 -3.20 -5.53 -5.26
C VAL A 64 -3.66 -5.40 -6.70
N LYS A 65 -4.81 -6.00 -7.00
CA LYS A 65 -5.49 -5.90 -8.29
C LYS A 65 -6.79 -5.12 -8.14
N ASN A 66 -7.02 -4.13 -8.99
CA ASN A 66 -8.30 -3.43 -9.03
C ASN A 66 -9.34 -4.34 -9.66
N THR A 67 -10.24 -4.91 -8.85
CA THR A 67 -11.35 -5.75 -9.31
C THR A 67 -12.65 -4.94 -9.46
N SER A 68 -12.64 -3.67 -9.06
CA SER A 68 -13.74 -2.74 -9.27
C SER A 68 -13.75 -2.18 -10.70
N ASN A 69 -14.87 -1.57 -11.07
CA ASN A 69 -15.00 -0.80 -12.31
C ASN A 69 -14.56 0.67 -12.14
N THR A 70 -14.02 1.04 -10.98
CA THR A 70 -13.65 2.42 -10.66
C THR A 70 -12.13 2.59 -10.74
N SER A 71 -11.68 3.55 -11.55
CA SER A 71 -10.28 3.98 -11.58
C SER A 71 -9.99 4.95 -10.43
N TYR A 72 -8.85 4.77 -9.77
CA TYR A 72 -8.31 5.73 -8.80
C TYR A 72 -7.26 6.58 -9.50
N ASN A 73 -7.39 7.90 -9.45
CA ASN A 73 -6.38 8.80 -10.01
C ASN A 73 -6.19 10.06 -9.18
N ILE A 74 -4.98 10.63 -9.26
CA ILE A 74 -4.64 11.94 -8.72
C ILE A 74 -3.87 12.68 -9.79
N ARG A 75 -4.46 13.75 -10.33
CA ARG A 75 -3.79 14.64 -11.27
C ARG A 75 -3.00 15.70 -10.52
N LEU A 76 -1.75 15.95 -10.94
CA LEU A 76 -0.94 17.03 -10.39
C LEU A 76 -1.25 18.34 -11.13
N SER A 77 -1.30 19.44 -10.38
CA SER A 77 -1.52 20.79 -10.93
C SER A 77 -0.21 21.50 -11.25
N SER A 78 0.91 21.05 -10.66
CA SER A 78 2.24 21.63 -10.85
C SER A 78 3.33 20.58 -10.63
N TYR A 79 4.55 20.89 -11.05
CA TYR A 79 5.73 20.08 -10.81
C TYR A 79 6.88 20.96 -10.28
N PRO A 80 7.49 20.62 -9.12
CA PRO A 80 7.18 19.48 -8.25
C PRO A 80 5.95 19.72 -7.37
N GLN A 81 5.09 18.70 -7.20
CA GLN A 81 3.98 18.71 -6.23
C GLN A 81 4.09 17.47 -5.34
N ILE A 82 4.05 17.68 -4.01
CA ILE A 82 4.06 16.60 -3.02
C ILE A 82 2.64 16.08 -2.83
N VAL A 83 2.45 14.76 -2.97
CA VAL A 83 1.16 14.08 -2.76
C VAL A 83 1.34 12.93 -1.79
N ASN A 84 0.60 12.98 -0.68
CA ASN A 84 0.76 12.02 0.43
C ASN A 84 -0.27 10.88 0.42
N ASN A 85 -1.33 10.98 -0.37
CA ASN A 85 -2.48 10.04 -0.36
C ASN A 85 -2.49 9.08 -1.57
N ILE A 86 -1.31 8.66 -2.03
CA ILE A 86 -1.14 7.72 -3.15
C ILE A 86 -1.25 6.24 -2.76
N GLY A 87 -1.31 5.93 -1.46
CA GLY A 87 -1.48 4.57 -0.96
C GLY A 87 -2.87 4.00 -1.27
N LEU A 88 -2.92 2.71 -1.63
CA LEU A 88 -4.14 1.97 -1.93
C LEU A 88 -4.49 1.02 -0.79
N VAL A 89 -3.53 0.19 -0.41
CA VAL A 89 -3.63 -0.75 0.70
C VAL A 89 -2.31 -0.79 1.47
N GLU A 90 -2.41 -1.09 2.76
CA GLU A 90 -1.26 -1.29 3.63
C GLU A 90 -1.37 -2.67 4.28
N LEU A 91 -0.27 -3.42 4.23
CA LEU A 91 -0.10 -4.69 4.92
C LEU A 91 0.89 -4.47 6.07
N ASP A 92 0.44 -4.66 7.30
CA ASP A 92 1.25 -4.52 8.50
C ASP A 92 1.52 -5.89 9.11
N CYS A 93 2.79 -6.17 9.41
CA CYS A 93 3.21 -7.37 10.15
C CYS A 93 3.38 -7.03 11.63
N MET A 94 2.49 -7.56 12.47
CA MET A 94 2.35 -7.18 13.88
C MET A 94 3.49 -7.65 14.75
N ASN A 95 4.05 -8.82 14.46
CA ASN A 95 5.21 -9.37 15.15
C ASN A 95 6.54 -9.02 14.47
N ALA A 96 6.54 -8.18 13.43
CA ALA A 96 7.78 -7.70 12.83
C ALA A 96 8.52 -6.75 13.78
N THR A 97 9.80 -7.05 14.02
CA THR A 97 10.69 -6.30 14.90
C THR A 97 11.08 -4.94 14.31
N GLY A 98 11.17 -4.83 12.97
CA GLY A 98 11.65 -3.65 12.26
C GLY A 98 13.13 -3.33 12.50
N ALA A 99 13.89 -4.32 12.99
CA ALA A 99 15.32 -4.16 13.24
C ALA A 99 16.13 -4.18 11.93
N LYS A 100 17.35 -3.64 11.95
CA LYS A 100 18.33 -3.76 10.84
C LYS A 100 17.80 -3.32 9.47
N LEU A 101 17.15 -2.15 9.39
CA LEU A 101 16.59 -1.60 8.14
C LEU A 101 15.56 -2.51 7.46
N THR A 102 14.91 -3.39 8.22
CA THR A 102 13.81 -4.22 7.70
C THR A 102 12.46 -3.58 7.99
N SER A 103 11.50 -3.84 7.11
CA SER A 103 10.19 -3.21 7.18
C SER A 103 9.30 -3.94 8.19
N LYS A 104 8.32 -3.22 8.73
CA LYS A 104 7.17 -3.83 9.42
C LYS A 104 5.92 -3.87 8.55
N LYS A 105 5.98 -3.25 7.38
CA LYS A 105 4.83 -3.05 6.52
C LYS A 105 5.20 -2.96 5.04
N ILE A 106 4.23 -3.27 4.20
CA ILE A 106 4.25 -3.04 2.76
C ILE A 106 3.08 -2.10 2.44
N GLN A 107 3.35 -1.02 1.72
CA GLN A 107 2.30 -0.12 1.27
C GLN A 107 2.25 -0.13 -0.25
N LEU A 108 1.17 -0.66 -0.80
CA LEU A 108 0.95 -0.68 -2.25
C LEU A 108 0.36 0.66 -2.67
N LYS A 109 1.02 1.35 -3.60
CA LYS A 109 0.74 2.74 -3.99
C LYS A 109 0.44 2.81 -5.47
N MET A 110 -0.42 3.76 -5.86
CA MET A 110 -0.72 4.08 -7.26
C MET A 110 0.55 4.29 -8.10
N LYS A 111 0.49 3.90 -9.38
CA LYS A 111 1.57 4.07 -10.34
C LYS A 111 1.72 5.55 -10.69
N ALA A 112 2.96 6.03 -10.77
CA ALA A 112 3.23 7.38 -11.25
C ALA A 112 3.20 7.41 -12.78
N GLN A 113 2.43 8.33 -13.36
CA GLN A 113 2.47 8.63 -14.78
C GLN A 113 3.59 9.65 -15.05
N MET A 114 4.61 9.21 -15.79
CA MET A 114 5.72 10.07 -16.21
C MET A 114 5.43 10.68 -17.58
N ILE A 115 5.64 11.99 -17.71
CA ILE A 115 5.45 12.77 -18.93
C ILE A 115 6.77 13.45 -19.26
N ASN A 116 7.22 13.37 -20.52
CA ASN A 116 8.41 14.06 -20.98
C ASN A 116 8.04 15.49 -21.40
N VAL A 117 8.61 16.48 -20.72
CA VAL A 117 8.40 17.91 -21.02
C VAL A 117 9.65 18.47 -21.67
N THR A 118 9.47 19.17 -22.79
CA THR A 118 10.55 19.91 -23.44
C THR A 118 10.61 21.31 -22.86
N TYR A 119 11.79 21.73 -22.43
CA TYR A 119 12.05 23.11 -22.01
C TYR A 119 13.27 23.64 -22.75
N SER A 120 13.25 24.92 -23.05
CA SER A 120 14.36 25.60 -23.71
C SER A 120 15.17 26.38 -22.68
N ALA A 121 16.49 26.21 -22.71
CA ALA A 121 17.41 26.90 -21.81
C ALA A 121 18.72 27.20 -22.54
N TYR A 122 19.47 28.16 -22.02
CA TYR A 122 20.83 28.40 -22.49
C TYR A 122 21.77 27.35 -21.88
N ASP A 123 22.60 26.73 -22.73
CA ASP A 123 23.68 25.87 -22.25
C ASP A 123 24.86 26.70 -21.69
N LYS A 124 25.90 26.01 -21.20
CA LYS A 124 27.09 26.67 -20.64
C LYS A 124 27.87 27.51 -21.67
N SER A 125 27.61 27.33 -22.97
CA SER A 125 28.20 28.12 -24.06
C SER A 125 27.35 29.33 -24.46
N GLY A 126 26.19 29.54 -23.82
CA GLY A 126 25.26 30.61 -24.15
C GLY A 126 24.39 30.32 -25.37
N LYS A 127 24.35 29.07 -25.85
CA LYS A 127 23.48 28.67 -26.96
C LYS A 127 22.11 28.25 -26.43
N PHE A 128 21.06 28.72 -27.10
CA PHE A 128 19.69 28.28 -26.80
C PHE A 128 19.47 26.85 -27.28
N VAL A 129 19.16 25.94 -26.36
CA VAL A 129 18.98 24.51 -26.61
C VAL A 129 17.69 24.00 -26.00
N ASN A 130 17.11 22.96 -26.60
CA ASN A 130 15.96 22.25 -26.06
C ASN A 130 16.43 21.03 -25.28
N ASN A 131 15.92 20.89 -24.06
CA ASN A 131 16.17 19.76 -23.18
C ASN A 131 14.84 19.08 -22.84
N VAL A 132 14.91 17.79 -22.55
CA VAL A 132 13.75 17.00 -22.13
C VAL A 132 13.93 16.57 -20.68
N ILE A 133 12.93 16.80 -19.85
CA ILE A 133 12.90 16.34 -18.47
C ILE A 133 11.66 15.46 -18.23
N PRO A 134 11.80 14.27 -17.64
CA PRO A 134 10.66 13.48 -17.22
C PRO A 134 10.06 14.09 -15.94
N VAL A 135 8.78 14.43 -15.98
CA VAL A 135 8.02 14.95 -14.84
C VAL A 135 6.87 14.01 -14.50
N THR A 136 6.53 13.89 -13.23
CA THR A 136 5.30 13.18 -12.83
C THR A 136 4.11 14.07 -13.11
N GLY A 137 3.13 13.58 -13.87
CA GLY A 137 1.90 14.31 -14.18
C GLY A 137 0.68 13.85 -13.39
N SER A 138 0.64 12.57 -13.02
CA SER A 138 -0.45 11.99 -12.24
C SER A 138 -0.01 10.73 -11.51
N TYR A 139 -0.87 10.25 -10.62
CA TYR A 139 -0.84 8.90 -10.07
C TYR A 139 -2.14 8.18 -10.45
N TYR A 140 -2.07 6.90 -10.79
CA TYR A 140 -3.24 6.14 -11.23
C TYR A 140 -3.22 4.67 -10.79
N PHE A 141 -4.41 4.08 -10.76
CA PHE A 141 -4.68 2.66 -10.58
C PHE A 141 -6.04 2.34 -11.22
N ASP A 142 -6.00 1.87 -12.45
CA ASP A 142 -7.18 1.67 -13.28
C ASP A 142 -7.85 0.32 -13.05
N ALA A 143 -9.09 0.15 -13.53
CA ALA A 143 -9.77 -1.14 -13.47
C ALA A 143 -8.92 -2.24 -14.15
N GLY A 144 -8.70 -3.34 -13.45
CA GLY A 144 -7.86 -4.45 -13.91
C GLY A 144 -6.35 -4.27 -13.68
N ASP A 145 -5.87 -3.08 -13.29
CA ASP A 145 -4.46 -2.88 -12.96
C ASP A 145 -4.03 -3.77 -11.79
N THR A 146 -2.77 -4.20 -11.83
CA THR A 146 -2.11 -4.84 -10.69
C THR A 146 -0.86 -4.05 -10.30
N ILE A 147 -0.67 -3.87 -9.00
CA ILE A 147 0.51 -3.27 -8.38
C ILE A 147 1.07 -4.29 -7.39
N SER A 148 2.40 -4.39 -7.32
CA SER A 148 3.09 -5.31 -6.44
C SER A 148 4.32 -4.65 -5.81
N ASP A 149 4.65 -5.07 -4.60
CA ASP A 149 5.86 -4.66 -3.90
C ASP A 149 6.37 -5.81 -3.03
N ASP A 150 7.65 -5.75 -2.66
CA ASP A 150 8.29 -6.73 -1.79
C ASP A 150 8.92 -6.07 -0.56
N ALA A 151 9.07 -6.86 0.50
CA ALA A 151 9.75 -6.40 1.71
C ALA A 151 10.43 -7.56 2.42
N ILE A 152 11.26 -7.19 3.40
CA ILE A 152 11.84 -8.13 4.34
C ILE A 152 11.21 -7.88 5.69
N PHE A 153 10.62 -8.92 6.28
CA PHE A 153 10.14 -8.93 7.66
C PHE A 153 11.09 -9.75 8.53
N ILE A 154 11.45 -9.24 9.71
CA ILE A 154 12.18 -9.99 10.72
C ILE A 154 11.26 -10.18 11.92
N VAL A 155 10.99 -11.43 12.27
CA VAL A 155 10.15 -11.83 13.40
C VAL A 155 10.98 -12.66 14.39
N PRO A 156 10.52 -12.85 15.65
CA PRO A 156 11.16 -13.75 16.59
C PRO A 156 11.35 -15.16 16.00
N GLN A 157 12.43 -15.84 16.38
CA GLN A 157 12.73 -17.18 15.88
C GLN A 157 11.57 -18.15 16.16
N GLY A 158 11.16 -18.91 15.16
CA GLY A 158 10.06 -19.88 15.26
C GLY A 158 8.67 -19.28 15.01
N GLU A 159 8.55 -17.96 14.94
CA GLU A 159 7.29 -17.30 14.57
C GLU A 159 7.14 -17.16 13.04
N LYS A 160 5.89 -17.07 12.59
CA LYS A 160 5.53 -16.70 11.22
C LYS A 160 5.07 -15.24 11.17
N PRO A 161 5.22 -14.54 10.03
CA PRO A 161 4.67 -13.20 9.88
C PRO A 161 3.17 -13.16 10.19
N ASP A 162 2.79 -12.38 11.21
CA ASP A 162 1.39 -12.11 11.54
C ASP A 162 0.92 -10.85 10.81
N VAL A 163 0.28 -11.02 9.66
CA VAL A 163 0.00 -9.92 8.72
C VAL A 163 -1.49 -9.55 8.72
N SER A 164 -1.76 -8.25 8.77
CA SER A 164 -3.08 -7.68 8.54
C SER A 164 -3.04 -6.68 7.40
N VAL A 165 -4.10 -6.65 6.58
CA VAL A 165 -4.26 -5.70 5.48
C VAL A 165 -5.41 -4.73 5.77
N ARG A 166 -5.24 -3.47 5.38
CA ARG A 166 -6.28 -2.44 5.46
C ARG A 166 -6.36 -1.62 4.18
N SER A 167 -7.57 -1.15 3.86
CA SER A 167 -7.77 -0.16 2.80
C SER A 167 -7.25 1.20 3.24
N LEU A 168 -6.65 1.95 2.30
CA LEU A 168 -6.36 3.37 2.42
C LEU A 168 -7.30 4.22 1.52
N LYS A 169 -8.28 3.57 0.89
CA LYS A 169 -9.31 4.14 0.01
C LYS A 169 -10.72 3.78 0.43
#